data_AF-A0A8H5CFV9-F1
#
_entry.id   AF-A0A8H5CFV9-F1
#
_cell.length_a   1.000
_cell.length_b   1.000
_cell.length_c   1.000
_cell.angle_alpha   90.00
_cell.angle_beta   90.00
_cell.angle_gamma   90.00
#
_symmetry.space_group_name_H-M   'P 1'
#
loop_
_entity.id
_entity.type
_entity.pdbx_description
1 polymer ?
#
loop_
_entity_poly.entity_id
_entity_poly.type
_entity_poly.pdbx_seq_one_letter_code
_entity_poly.pdbx_strand_id
1 'polypeptide(L)'
;MAPSEERVLSIQSHVVFGYVGGKAAVFPLQCLGYDVDVVNTVNFSNHAGYGRSGGSKTTAAELNSIFASMEQNELLMPTRLLTGYIPGAEALSAVEKLASKLKHARPSLTYLLDPVMGDAGRLYVAPDVIPVYREMLPLATIITPNWFEAEVLTGVELTDLASLRKALSILHTEYHVPNVVITSIPLKQWLVDCLPSPIRPPHGDHILCITSSTADAHPSGTPSLVHAQYVATIPGYFSGVGDLFSALLLAHFHPHEPPKSPGATVLSEAVSKALVKTHTMLQLTHERASKLPEDERHPSDDELDGADPLRKTRRMRGRELALIQGQDIIRGSGLDDTRPLKEWITFWSQ
;
A
#
# COMPACT_ATOMS: atom_id res chain seq x y z
N MET A 1 -20.98 -2.06 -17.29
CA MET A 1 -21.27 -0.63 -17.03
C MET A 1 -20.32 -0.21 -15.92
N ALA A 2 -19.50 0.82 -16.13
CA ALA A 2 -18.75 1.40 -15.01
C ALA A 2 -19.79 1.90 -13.98
N PRO A 3 -19.61 1.66 -12.67
CA PRO A 3 -20.49 2.25 -11.68
C PRO A 3 -20.35 3.77 -11.81
N SER A 4 -21.39 4.43 -12.32
CA SER A 4 -21.39 5.89 -12.38
C SER A 4 -21.44 6.41 -10.95
N GLU A 5 -20.35 7.10 -10.57
CA GLU A 5 -20.17 7.94 -9.38
C GLU A 5 -19.50 7.32 -8.12
N GLU A 6 -18.55 6.38 -8.27
CA GLU A 6 -17.61 6.15 -7.16
C GLU A 6 -16.48 7.20 -7.15
N ARG A 7 -16.31 7.85 -6.00
CA ARG A 7 -15.40 8.98 -5.79
C ARG A 7 -14.40 8.66 -4.68
N VAL A 8 -13.12 8.76 -5.00
CA VAL A 8 -12.00 8.53 -4.08
C VAL A 8 -11.46 9.88 -3.62
N LEU A 9 -11.48 10.13 -2.31
CA LEU A 9 -10.65 11.17 -1.72
C LEU A 9 -9.27 10.57 -1.42
N SER A 10 -8.23 11.03 -2.13
CA SER A 10 -6.85 10.61 -1.94
C SER A 10 -6.05 11.69 -1.20
N ILE A 11 -5.53 11.36 -0.02
CA ILE A 11 -4.75 12.25 0.83
C ILE A 11 -3.33 11.68 0.97
N GLN A 12 -2.42 12.16 0.14
CA GLN A 12 -1.09 11.57 -0.04
C GLN A 12 -0.05 12.64 -0.43
N SER A 13 1.23 12.24 -0.54
CA SER A 13 2.27 13.13 -1.05
C SER A 13 2.10 13.45 -2.53
N HIS A 14 2.58 14.62 -2.95
CA HIS A 14 2.77 14.97 -4.36
C HIS A 14 4.23 15.27 -4.68
N VAL A 15 4.69 14.77 -5.84
CA VAL A 15 6.02 15.05 -6.39
C VAL A 15 5.95 15.52 -7.83
N VAL A 16 6.75 16.52 -8.19
CA VAL A 16 6.84 17.04 -9.56
C VAL A 16 7.48 16.00 -10.49
N PHE A 17 8.63 15.43 -10.11
CA PHE A 17 9.34 14.38 -10.83
C PHE A 17 9.20 13.02 -10.13
N GLY A 18 9.02 11.97 -10.93
CA GLY A 18 8.85 10.60 -10.46
C GLY A 18 7.42 10.21 -10.09
N TYR A 19 7.25 9.01 -9.53
CA TYR A 19 5.95 8.42 -9.20
C TYR A 19 5.95 7.84 -7.77
N VAL A 20 5.48 8.63 -6.81
CA VAL A 20 5.13 8.21 -5.44
C VAL A 20 3.87 8.93 -4.99
N GLY A 21 3.28 8.50 -3.88
CA GLY A 21 2.08 9.09 -3.29
C GLY A 21 0.95 9.22 -4.29
N GLY A 22 0.28 10.37 -4.26
CA GLY A 22 -0.87 10.67 -5.11
C GLY A 22 -0.55 10.52 -6.59
N LYS A 23 0.69 10.80 -7.01
CA LYS A 23 1.08 10.67 -8.42
C LYS A 23 1.18 9.21 -8.88
N ALA A 24 1.51 8.28 -7.98
CA ALA A 24 1.47 6.84 -8.24
C ALA A 24 0.06 6.25 -8.08
N ALA A 25 -0.81 6.88 -7.30
CA ALA A 25 -2.16 6.37 -7.00
C ALA A 25 -3.27 6.88 -7.93
N VAL A 26 -3.26 8.17 -8.26
CA VAL A 26 -4.38 8.86 -8.96
C VAL A 26 -4.58 8.33 -10.37
N PHE A 27 -3.50 8.21 -11.16
CA PHE A 27 -3.61 7.76 -12.54
C PHE A 27 -4.15 6.32 -12.66
N PRO A 28 -3.70 5.34 -11.85
CA PRO A 28 -4.32 4.01 -11.80
C PRO A 28 -5.80 4.01 -11.48
N LEU A 29 -6.23 4.78 -10.47
CA LEU A 29 -7.63 4.91 -10.09
C LEU A 29 -8.47 5.49 -11.23
N GLN A 30 -7.99 6.55 -11.88
CA GLN A 30 -8.67 7.16 -13.03
C GLN A 30 -8.75 6.20 -14.22
N CYS A 31 -7.69 5.43 -14.50
CA CYS A 31 -7.71 4.41 -15.56
C CYS A 31 -8.73 3.30 -15.30
N LEU A 32 -9.09 3.08 -14.04
CA LEU A 32 -10.10 2.11 -13.60
C LEU A 32 -11.50 2.73 -13.43
N GLY A 33 -11.67 4.00 -13.78
CA GLY A 33 -12.98 4.67 -13.88
C GLY A 33 -13.42 5.44 -12.65
N TYR A 34 -12.53 5.67 -11.67
CA TYR A 34 -12.84 6.47 -10.48
C TYR A 34 -12.62 7.96 -10.70
N ASP A 35 -13.53 8.79 -10.18
CA ASP A 35 -13.23 10.19 -9.91
C ASP A 35 -12.34 10.28 -8.67
N VAL A 36 -11.24 11.04 -8.77
CA VAL A 36 -10.25 11.14 -7.69
C VAL A 36 -10.06 12.58 -7.29
N ASP A 37 -10.52 12.92 -6.09
CA ASP A 37 -10.23 14.19 -5.43
C ASP A 37 -8.90 14.08 -4.69
N VAL A 38 -8.01 15.03 -4.92
CA VAL A 38 -6.62 14.93 -4.45
C VAL A 38 -6.31 16.03 -3.45
N VAL A 39 -5.88 15.63 -2.26
CA VAL A 39 -5.33 16.54 -1.24
C VAL A 39 -3.87 16.19 -1.01
N ASN A 40 -2.99 17.10 -1.38
CA ASN A 40 -1.55 16.90 -1.30
C ASN A 40 -1.05 17.22 0.13
N THR A 41 -0.40 16.26 0.78
CA THR A 41 0.19 16.41 2.12
C THR A 41 1.57 17.07 2.08
N VAL A 42 2.24 16.95 0.93
CA VAL A 42 3.47 17.65 0.57
C VAL A 42 3.43 17.97 -0.92
N ASN A 43 4.16 19.01 -1.32
CA ASN A 43 4.42 19.30 -2.72
C ASN A 43 5.93 19.44 -2.92
N PHE A 44 6.59 18.34 -3.30
CA PHE A 44 8.04 18.26 -3.45
C PHE A 44 8.49 18.12 -4.90
N SER A 45 9.76 18.44 -5.16
CA SER A 45 10.38 18.29 -6.48
C SER A 45 10.44 16.82 -6.92
N ASN A 46 10.71 15.90 -5.99
CA ASN A 46 10.92 14.48 -6.22
C ASN A 46 10.88 13.72 -4.88
N HIS A 47 10.83 12.39 -4.93
CA HIS A 47 10.81 11.56 -3.72
C HIS A 47 12.19 11.49 -3.04
N ALA A 48 12.22 11.07 -1.77
CA ALA A 48 13.42 11.05 -0.92
C ALA A 48 14.54 10.11 -1.44
N GLY A 49 14.22 9.18 -2.33
CA GLY A 49 15.18 8.23 -2.91
C GLY A 49 16.31 8.90 -3.70
N TYR A 50 16.11 10.13 -4.19
CA TYR A 50 17.17 10.93 -4.85
C TYR A 50 18.20 11.52 -3.88
N GLY A 51 17.93 11.52 -2.58
CA GLY A 51 18.80 12.11 -1.55
C GLY A 51 18.77 13.65 -1.46
N ARG A 52 18.28 14.34 -2.49
CA ARG A 52 18.03 15.79 -2.49
C ARG A 52 16.60 16.04 -2.97
N SER A 53 15.87 16.88 -2.26
CA SER A 53 14.53 17.33 -2.65
C SER A 53 14.28 18.75 -2.12
N GLY A 54 13.34 19.45 -2.73
CA GLY A 54 12.85 20.74 -2.25
C GLY A 54 11.33 20.83 -2.38
N GLY A 55 10.73 21.80 -1.69
CA GLY A 55 9.29 22.07 -1.75
C GLY A 55 8.68 22.28 -0.37
N SER A 56 7.37 22.09 -0.25
CA SER A 56 6.58 22.44 0.94
C SER A 56 5.85 21.24 1.53
N LYS A 57 5.57 21.32 2.83
CA LYS A 57 4.67 20.42 3.54
C LYS A 57 3.38 21.17 3.84
N THR A 58 2.24 20.55 3.59
CA THR A 58 0.93 21.11 3.93
C THR A 58 0.74 21.00 5.44
N THR A 59 0.45 22.12 6.09
CA THR A 59 0.20 22.19 7.53
C THR A 59 -1.18 21.64 7.88
N ALA A 60 -1.40 21.29 9.15
CA ALA A 60 -2.71 20.88 9.63
C ALA A 60 -3.78 21.98 9.44
N ALA A 61 -3.40 23.25 9.60
CA ALA A 61 -4.30 24.39 9.38
C ALA A 61 -4.74 24.48 7.91
N GLU A 62 -3.81 24.32 6.96
CA GLU A 62 -4.13 24.33 5.53
C GLU A 62 -5.00 23.13 5.14
N LEU A 63 -4.72 21.92 5.64
CA LEU A 63 -5.57 20.74 5.43
C LEU A 63 -6.99 20.98 5.93
N ASN A 64 -7.14 21.46 7.16
CA ASN A 64 -8.46 21.78 7.73
C ASN A 64 -9.19 22.86 6.93
N SER A 65 -8.49 23.86 6.41
CA SER A 65 -9.07 24.89 5.55
C SER A 65 -9.61 24.31 4.24
N ILE A 66 -8.88 23.38 3.62
CA ILE A 66 -9.33 22.67 2.40
C ILE A 66 -10.58 21.86 2.73
N PHE A 67 -10.56 21.04 3.78
CA PHE A 67 -11.67 20.18 4.15
C PHE A 67 -12.93 21.00 4.49
N ALA A 68 -12.80 22.08 5.25
CA ALA A 68 -13.90 22.99 5.57
C ALA A 68 -14.48 23.65 4.31
N SER A 69 -13.63 24.07 3.37
CA SER A 69 -14.09 24.66 2.12
C SER A 69 -14.82 23.65 1.25
N MET A 70 -14.32 22.41 1.15
CA MET A 70 -15.01 21.34 0.43
C MET A 70 -16.37 21.02 1.06
N GLU A 71 -16.45 20.99 2.39
CA GLU A 71 -17.71 20.77 3.10
C GLU A 71 -18.71 21.90 2.90
N GLN A 72 -18.28 23.17 3.00
CA GLN A 72 -19.13 24.34 2.78
C GLN A 72 -19.72 24.41 1.36
N ASN A 73 -19.00 23.83 0.38
CA ASN A 73 -19.47 23.72 -0.99
C ASN A 73 -20.20 22.40 -1.28
N GLU A 74 -20.46 21.58 -0.25
CA GLU A 74 -21.10 20.26 -0.39
C GLU A 74 -20.33 19.29 -1.32
N LEU A 75 -19.01 19.46 -1.45
CA LEU A 75 -18.14 18.65 -2.31
C LEU A 75 -17.47 17.48 -1.57
N LEU A 76 -17.49 17.49 -0.24
CA LEU A 76 -16.84 16.47 0.60
C LEU A 76 -17.69 15.20 0.70
N MET A 77 -17.87 14.48 -0.41
CA MET A 77 -18.78 13.34 -0.51
C MET A 77 -18.14 12.01 -0.99
N PRO A 78 -16.91 11.66 -0.59
CA PRO A 78 -16.25 10.46 -1.12
C PRO A 78 -16.97 9.15 -0.72
N THR A 79 -17.03 8.20 -1.64
CA THR A 79 -17.44 6.81 -1.34
C THR A 79 -16.25 5.96 -0.88
N ARG A 80 -15.03 6.42 -1.19
CA ARG A 80 -13.77 5.78 -0.83
C ARG A 80 -12.76 6.79 -0.32
N LEU A 81 -12.00 6.43 0.72
CA LEU A 81 -10.90 7.22 1.25
C LEU A 81 -9.60 6.43 1.07
N LEU A 82 -8.55 7.10 0.61
CA LEU A 82 -7.20 6.57 0.49
C LEU A 82 -6.22 7.52 1.19
N THR A 83 -5.55 7.03 2.22
CA THR A 83 -4.46 7.78 2.88
C THR A 83 -3.14 7.04 2.69
N GLY A 84 -2.06 7.81 2.58
CA GLY A 84 -0.69 7.31 2.46
C GLY A 84 0.27 8.23 3.18
N TYR A 85 1.42 8.56 2.58
CA TYR A 85 2.43 9.39 3.22
C TYR A 85 1.90 10.74 3.74
N ILE A 86 2.04 10.95 5.04
CA ILE A 86 1.73 12.21 5.75
C ILE A 86 2.96 12.57 6.62
N PRO A 87 3.52 13.78 6.50
CA PRO A 87 4.88 14.08 6.97
C PRO A 87 5.06 14.26 8.48
N GLY A 88 4.00 14.18 9.30
CA GLY A 88 4.09 14.38 10.75
C GLY A 88 2.75 14.28 11.48
N ALA A 89 2.82 14.16 12.81
CA ALA A 89 1.66 13.84 13.66
C ALA A 89 0.54 14.88 13.63
N GLU A 90 0.86 16.17 13.54
CA GLU A 90 -0.14 17.24 13.51
C GLU A 90 -1.01 17.17 12.25
N ALA A 91 -0.39 17.01 11.07
CA ALA A 91 -1.10 16.84 9.81
C ALA A 91 -1.87 15.52 9.78
N LEU A 92 -1.29 14.44 10.31
CA LEU A 92 -1.96 13.14 10.43
C LEU A 92 -3.19 13.22 11.33
N SER A 93 -3.12 13.98 12.42
CA SER A 93 -4.26 14.21 13.32
C SER A 93 -5.40 14.99 12.66
N ALA A 94 -5.10 15.90 11.72
CA ALA A 94 -6.13 16.57 10.92
C ALA A 94 -6.83 15.58 9.97
N VAL A 95 -6.07 14.64 9.38
CA VAL A 95 -6.59 13.59 8.52
C VAL A 95 -7.40 12.56 9.31
N GLU A 96 -6.97 12.18 10.51
CA GLU A 96 -7.71 11.32 11.44
C GLU A 96 -9.10 11.88 11.71
N LYS A 97 -9.18 13.16 12.14
CA LYS A 97 -10.46 13.83 12.42
C LYS A 97 -11.39 13.84 11.21
N LEU A 98 -10.85 14.09 10.02
CA LEU A 98 -11.61 14.00 8.78
C LEU A 98 -12.11 12.58 8.53
N ALA A 99 -11.25 11.57 8.62
CA ALA A 99 -11.59 10.18 8.38
C ALA A 99 -12.69 9.70 9.35
N SER A 100 -12.56 10.07 10.63
CA SER A 100 -13.56 9.81 11.68
C SER A 100 -14.91 10.42 11.33
N LYS A 101 -14.92 11.71 10.95
CA LYS A 101 -16.14 12.41 10.50
C LYS A 101 -16.77 11.77 9.28
N LEU A 102 -15.99 11.43 8.25
CA LEU A 102 -16.47 10.79 7.03
C LEU A 102 -17.05 9.40 7.32
N LYS A 103 -16.38 8.60 8.16
CA LYS A 103 -16.85 7.27 8.55
C LYS A 103 -18.12 7.33 9.39
N HIS A 104 -18.26 8.32 10.26
CA HIS A 104 -19.48 8.57 11.03
C HIS A 104 -20.65 8.96 10.13
N ALA A 105 -20.43 9.88 9.18
CA ALA A 105 -21.44 10.32 8.23
C ALA A 105 -21.84 9.22 7.23
N ARG A 106 -20.89 8.35 6.86
CA ARG A 106 -21.08 7.24 5.93
C ARG A 106 -20.41 5.97 6.47
N PRO A 107 -21.11 5.15 7.27
CA PRO A 107 -20.56 3.90 7.79
C PRO A 107 -20.08 2.93 6.69
N SER A 108 -20.67 3.00 5.50
CA SER A 108 -20.28 2.23 4.30
C SER A 108 -19.03 2.75 3.58
N LEU A 109 -18.43 3.86 4.02
CA LEU A 109 -17.19 4.40 3.45
C LEU A 109 -16.12 3.31 3.47
N THR A 110 -15.60 2.98 2.29
CA THR A 110 -14.42 2.10 2.17
C THR A 110 -13.17 2.94 2.39
N TYR A 111 -12.49 2.70 3.50
CA TYR A 111 -11.26 3.42 3.83
C TYR A 111 -10.07 2.47 3.75
N LEU A 112 -9.15 2.74 2.81
CA LEU A 112 -7.83 2.11 2.78
C LEU A 112 -6.80 3.05 3.41
N LEU A 113 -6.21 2.59 4.52
CA LEU A 113 -5.14 3.27 5.23
C LEU A 113 -3.80 2.58 4.91
N ASP A 114 -2.92 3.29 4.20
CA ASP A 114 -1.53 2.90 4.04
C ASP A 114 -0.68 3.60 5.11
N PRO A 115 -0.25 2.89 6.18
CA PRO A 115 0.38 3.51 7.34
C PRO A 115 1.88 3.77 7.08
N VAL A 116 2.16 4.59 6.07
CA VAL A 116 3.51 4.86 5.58
C VAL A 116 4.37 5.46 6.68
N MET A 117 5.24 4.64 7.25
CA MET A 117 6.14 5.03 8.34
C MET A 117 7.59 4.69 8.04
N GLY A 118 7.86 3.64 7.27
CA GLY A 118 9.22 3.18 7.06
C GLY A 118 9.30 1.86 6.32
N ASP A 119 10.50 1.50 5.92
CA ASP A 119 10.78 0.24 5.22
C ASP A 119 12.21 -0.21 5.56
N ALA A 120 12.50 -1.50 5.36
CA ALA A 120 13.79 -2.14 5.64
C ALA A 120 14.34 -1.86 7.06
N GLY A 121 13.46 -1.83 8.07
CA GLY A 121 13.84 -1.66 9.47
C GLY A 121 14.12 -0.21 9.89
N ARG A 122 13.78 0.79 9.06
CA ARG A 122 14.03 2.20 9.34
C ARG A 122 12.78 3.05 9.15
N LEU A 123 12.49 3.89 10.15
CA LEU A 123 11.45 4.92 10.05
C LEU A 123 11.90 6.07 9.13
N TYR A 124 11.01 6.54 8.27
CA TYR A 124 11.17 7.72 7.41
C TYR A 124 10.49 8.97 7.98
N VAL A 125 9.63 8.79 8.97
CA VAL A 125 8.85 9.83 9.64
C VAL A 125 9.19 9.86 11.13
N ALA A 126 8.85 10.97 11.79
CA ALA A 126 9.05 11.08 13.22
C ALA A 126 8.17 10.04 13.97
N PRO A 127 8.66 9.41 15.06
CA PRO A 127 7.91 8.38 15.79
C PRO A 127 6.59 8.87 16.40
N ASP A 128 6.36 10.17 16.48
CA ASP A 128 5.14 10.79 17.01
C ASP A 128 3.90 10.52 16.15
N VAL A 129 4.04 10.03 14.92
CA VAL A 129 2.91 9.59 14.08
C VAL A 129 2.31 8.26 14.54
N ILE A 130 3.08 7.42 15.24
CA ILE A 130 2.68 6.04 15.55
C ILE A 130 1.40 5.99 16.41
N PRO A 131 1.24 6.80 17.48
CA PRO A 131 -0.01 6.85 18.23
C PRO A 131 -1.21 7.25 17.36
N VAL A 132 -1.03 8.24 16.47
CA VAL A 132 -2.12 8.71 15.60
C VAL A 132 -2.52 7.64 14.58
N TYR A 133 -1.55 6.92 13.99
CA TYR A 133 -1.88 5.79 13.13
C TYR A 133 -2.67 4.71 13.87
N ARG A 134 -2.32 4.39 15.12
CA ARG A 134 -3.07 3.43 15.95
C ARG A 134 -4.51 3.90 16.21
N GLU A 135 -4.73 5.19 16.43
CA GLU A 135 -6.08 5.79 16.55
C GLU A 135 -6.88 5.71 15.24
N MET A 136 -6.21 5.72 14.09
CA MET A 136 -6.84 5.61 12.78
C MET A 136 -7.16 4.16 12.38
N LEU A 137 -6.52 3.15 12.97
CA LEU A 137 -6.74 1.75 12.61
C LEU A 137 -8.21 1.31 12.71
N PRO A 138 -8.98 1.62 13.78
CA PRO A 138 -10.39 1.24 13.87
C PRO A 138 -11.30 1.92 12.84
N LEU A 139 -10.83 3.00 12.19
CA LEU A 139 -11.59 3.68 11.14
C LEU A 139 -11.45 2.97 9.79
N ALA A 140 -10.37 2.21 9.60
CA ALA A 140 -9.98 1.62 8.32
C ALA A 140 -10.83 0.39 7.97
N THR A 141 -11.24 0.32 6.71
CA THR A 141 -11.79 -0.91 6.12
C THR A 141 -10.67 -1.87 5.73
N ILE A 142 -9.53 -1.33 5.27
CA ILE A 142 -8.35 -2.09 4.84
C ILE A 142 -7.11 -1.35 5.31
N ILE A 143 -6.11 -2.09 5.79
CA ILE A 143 -4.75 -1.55 5.97
C ILE A 143 -3.74 -2.29 5.10
N THR A 144 -2.69 -1.59 4.66
CA THR A 144 -1.64 -2.13 3.79
C THR A 144 -0.21 -1.96 4.33
N PRO A 145 0.08 -2.24 5.62
CA PRO A 145 1.43 -2.13 6.14
C PRO A 145 2.39 -3.09 5.40
N ASN A 146 3.65 -2.69 5.24
CA ASN A 146 4.72 -3.68 5.01
C ASN A 146 5.07 -4.42 6.31
N TRP A 147 5.99 -5.39 6.26
CA TRP A 147 6.35 -6.18 7.46
C TRP A 147 6.80 -5.31 8.66
N PHE A 148 7.60 -4.28 8.42
CA PHE A 148 8.19 -3.44 9.45
C PHE A 148 7.12 -2.54 10.06
N GLU A 149 6.24 -1.99 9.24
CA GLU A 149 5.12 -1.18 9.71
C GLU A 149 4.15 -2.01 10.56
N ALA A 150 3.92 -3.28 10.20
CA ALA A 150 3.13 -4.21 11.02
C ALA A 150 3.79 -4.46 12.40
N GLU A 151 5.11 -4.64 12.45
CA GLU A 151 5.86 -4.74 13.71
C GLU A 151 5.74 -3.47 14.55
N VAL A 152 5.87 -2.29 13.94
CA VAL A 152 5.77 -0.99 14.63
C VAL A 152 4.36 -0.75 15.19
N LEU A 153 3.32 -1.03 14.40
CA LEU A 153 1.93 -0.84 14.82
C LEU A 153 1.57 -1.75 16.01
N THR A 154 1.97 -3.01 15.94
CA THR A 154 1.61 -4.05 16.92
C THR A 154 2.58 -4.16 18.10
N GLY A 155 3.81 -3.67 17.96
CA GLY A 155 4.89 -3.88 18.92
C GLY A 155 5.38 -5.34 18.98
N VAL A 156 5.11 -6.14 17.94
CA VAL A 156 5.49 -7.56 17.87
C VAL A 156 6.49 -7.77 16.73
N GLU A 157 7.71 -8.18 17.06
CA GLU A 157 8.72 -8.59 16.07
C GLU A 157 8.35 -9.94 15.43
N LEU A 158 8.39 -10.03 14.10
CA LEU A 158 8.00 -11.20 13.31
C LEU A 158 9.18 -12.15 13.11
N THR A 159 9.38 -13.03 14.08
CA THR A 159 10.51 -13.97 14.13
C THR A 159 10.09 -15.43 13.93
N ASP A 160 8.79 -15.73 13.98
CA ASP A 160 8.21 -17.05 13.80
C ASP A 160 6.71 -16.98 13.42
N LEU A 161 6.06 -18.12 13.22
CA LEU A 161 4.63 -18.16 12.91
C LEU A 161 3.76 -17.69 14.08
N ALA A 162 4.22 -17.86 15.33
CA ALA A 162 3.46 -17.46 16.52
C ALA A 162 3.38 -15.94 16.69
N SER A 163 4.48 -15.23 16.43
CA SER A 163 4.55 -13.77 16.40
C SER A 163 3.72 -13.19 15.26
N LEU A 164 3.74 -13.81 14.06
CA LEU A 164 2.86 -13.41 12.95
C LEU A 164 1.37 -13.56 13.28
N ARG A 165 0.98 -14.68 13.90
CA ARG A 165 -0.37 -14.90 14.43
C ARG A 165 -0.73 -13.83 15.46
N LYS A 166 0.16 -13.54 16.41
CA LYS A 166 -0.06 -12.53 17.46
C LYS A 166 -0.25 -11.14 16.87
N ALA A 167 0.56 -10.73 15.90
CA ALA A 167 0.44 -9.45 15.23
C ALA A 167 -0.92 -9.30 14.52
N LEU A 168 -1.34 -10.31 13.75
CA LEU A 168 -2.65 -10.31 13.11
C LEU A 168 -3.80 -10.29 14.13
N SER A 169 -3.68 -11.06 15.22
CA SER A 169 -4.67 -11.04 16.30
C SER A 169 -4.81 -9.63 16.91
N ILE A 170 -3.71 -8.94 17.22
CA ILE A 170 -3.74 -7.56 17.73
C ILE A 170 -4.46 -6.63 16.76
N LEU A 171 -4.12 -6.67 15.47
CA LEU A 171 -4.75 -5.83 14.44
C LEU A 171 -6.27 -6.06 14.34
N HIS A 172 -6.72 -7.30 14.47
CA HIS A 172 -8.14 -7.64 14.40
C HIS A 172 -8.90 -7.42 15.71
N THR A 173 -8.32 -7.77 16.87
CA THR A 173 -9.06 -7.80 18.15
C THR A 173 -8.89 -6.55 18.99
N GLU A 174 -7.72 -5.91 18.95
CA GLU A 174 -7.46 -4.67 19.69
C GLU A 174 -7.78 -3.45 18.82
N TYR A 175 -7.30 -3.45 17.58
CA TYR A 175 -7.49 -2.33 16.65
C TYR A 175 -8.71 -2.46 15.73
N HIS A 176 -9.46 -3.56 15.82
CA HIS A 176 -10.73 -3.76 15.11
C HIS A 176 -10.64 -3.62 13.59
N VAL A 177 -9.47 -3.86 12.99
CA VAL A 177 -9.28 -3.77 11.54
C VAL A 177 -9.88 -5.02 10.88
N PRO A 178 -10.85 -4.93 9.96
CA PRO A 178 -11.47 -6.12 9.38
C PRO A 178 -10.59 -6.78 8.30
N ASN A 179 -9.82 -5.98 7.55
CA ASN A 179 -8.99 -6.45 6.45
C ASN A 179 -7.55 -5.95 6.59
N VAL A 180 -6.60 -6.88 6.74
CA VAL A 180 -5.17 -6.58 6.85
C VAL A 180 -4.44 -7.18 5.65
N VAL A 181 -3.61 -6.38 5.00
CA VAL A 181 -2.68 -6.85 3.97
C VAL A 181 -1.27 -6.53 4.42
N ILE A 182 -0.47 -7.56 4.77
CA ILE A 182 0.97 -7.35 4.92
C ILE A 182 1.58 -7.49 3.54
N THR A 183 1.91 -6.35 2.94
CA THR A 183 2.18 -6.21 1.50
C THR A 183 3.46 -6.91 1.06
N SER A 184 4.46 -6.96 1.95
CA SER A 184 5.73 -7.63 1.72
C SER A 184 6.31 -8.16 3.02
N ILE A 185 6.60 -9.46 3.06
CA ILE A 185 7.33 -10.14 4.13
C ILE A 185 8.55 -10.84 3.51
N PRO A 186 9.78 -10.51 3.95
CA PRO A 186 10.97 -11.26 3.54
C PRO A 186 10.87 -12.73 3.96
N LEU A 187 11.15 -13.65 3.03
CA LEU A 187 11.08 -15.09 3.27
C LEU A 187 12.31 -15.59 4.03
N LYS A 188 12.35 -15.32 5.33
CA LYS A 188 13.29 -15.96 6.25
C LYS A 188 12.99 -17.47 6.34
N GLN A 189 14.00 -18.26 6.71
CA GLN A 189 13.90 -19.73 6.76
C GLN A 189 12.68 -20.22 7.57
N TRP A 190 12.44 -19.63 8.74
CA TRP A 190 11.29 -19.99 9.59
C TRP A 190 9.95 -19.89 8.86
N LEU A 191 9.79 -18.89 7.97
CA LEU A 191 8.55 -18.67 7.23
C LEU A 191 8.41 -19.72 6.13
N VAL A 192 9.50 -19.98 5.40
CA VAL A 192 9.55 -21.02 4.35
C VAL A 192 9.16 -22.38 4.90
N ASP A 193 9.64 -22.73 6.10
CA ASP A 193 9.37 -24.01 6.75
C ASP A 193 7.87 -24.18 7.09
N CYS A 194 7.19 -23.08 7.43
CA CYS A 194 5.77 -23.07 7.77
C CYS A 194 4.83 -23.00 6.54
N LEU A 195 5.31 -22.57 5.37
CA LEU A 195 4.46 -22.38 4.20
C LEU A 195 4.00 -23.74 3.60
N PRO A 196 2.69 -23.95 3.39
CA PRO A 196 2.18 -25.13 2.70
C PRO A 196 2.54 -25.11 1.20
N SER A 197 2.56 -26.30 0.59
CA SER A 197 3.02 -26.52 -0.79
C SER A 197 2.47 -25.51 -1.84
N PRO A 198 1.17 -25.15 -1.87
CA PRO A 198 0.64 -24.22 -2.88
C PRO A 198 1.20 -22.79 -2.81
N ILE A 199 1.71 -22.38 -1.65
CA ILE A 199 2.26 -21.04 -1.38
C ILE A 199 3.73 -21.10 -0.97
N ARG A 200 4.38 -22.25 -1.14
CA ARG A 200 5.82 -22.37 -0.98
C ARG A 200 6.51 -21.94 -2.27
N PRO A 201 7.43 -20.96 -2.22
CA PRO A 201 8.16 -20.52 -3.39
C PRO A 201 9.14 -21.59 -3.88
N PRO A 202 9.48 -21.60 -5.18
CA PRO A 202 10.62 -22.35 -5.68
C PRO A 202 11.94 -21.72 -5.19
N HIS A 203 13.07 -22.30 -5.57
CA HIS A 203 14.38 -21.70 -5.29
C HIS A 203 14.49 -20.27 -5.85
N GLY A 204 15.24 -19.41 -5.15
CA GLY A 204 15.47 -18.01 -5.52
C GLY A 204 14.80 -17.02 -4.56
N ASP A 205 15.11 -15.74 -4.75
CA ASP A 205 14.68 -14.67 -3.86
C ASP A 205 13.24 -14.25 -4.16
N HIS A 206 12.36 -14.47 -3.19
CA HIS A 206 10.95 -14.12 -3.25
C HIS A 206 10.55 -13.32 -2.02
N ILE A 207 9.42 -12.63 -2.10
CA ILE A 207 8.74 -12.01 -0.96
C ILE A 207 7.32 -12.55 -0.88
N LEU A 208 6.77 -12.59 0.33
CA LEU A 208 5.41 -13.05 0.58
C LEU A 208 4.47 -11.86 0.78
N CYS A 209 3.33 -11.86 0.11
CA CYS A 209 2.19 -11.01 0.44
C CYS A 209 1.16 -11.88 1.14
N ILE A 210 0.61 -11.42 2.26
CA ILE A 210 -0.46 -12.11 2.97
C ILE A 210 -1.66 -11.19 3.18
N THR A 211 -2.85 -11.79 3.18
CA THR A 211 -4.11 -11.13 3.53
C THR A 211 -4.75 -11.84 4.69
N SER A 212 -5.37 -11.07 5.58
CA SER A 212 -6.13 -11.59 6.72
C SER A 212 -7.45 -10.83 6.82
N SER A 213 -8.56 -11.54 6.65
CA SER A 213 -9.91 -10.96 6.68
C SER A 213 -10.77 -11.62 7.75
N THR A 214 -11.42 -10.82 8.58
CA THR A 214 -12.53 -11.28 9.42
C THR A 214 -13.84 -11.15 8.63
N ALA A 215 -14.80 -12.07 8.83
CA ALA A 215 -16.12 -11.91 8.22
C ALA A 215 -16.93 -10.87 9.01
N ASP A 216 -17.68 -10.02 8.30
CA ASP A 216 -18.64 -9.11 8.91
C ASP A 216 -19.70 -9.94 9.65
N ALA A 217 -19.78 -9.76 10.97
CA ALA A 217 -20.72 -10.40 11.91
C ALA A 217 -20.32 -11.74 12.58
N HIS A 218 -19.04 -12.06 12.78
CA HIS A 218 -18.69 -13.16 13.69
C HIS A 218 -18.55 -12.75 15.16
N PRO A 219 -19.13 -13.53 16.10
CA PRO A 219 -18.92 -13.35 17.53
C PRO A 219 -17.43 -13.53 17.86
N SER A 220 -16.98 -12.83 18.91
CA SER A 220 -15.63 -12.90 19.45
C SER A 220 -15.08 -14.34 19.48
N GLY A 221 -13.98 -14.60 18.77
CA GLY A 221 -13.23 -15.85 18.88
C GLY A 221 -13.07 -16.70 17.61
N THR A 222 -13.66 -16.32 16.47
CA THR A 222 -13.41 -17.03 15.19
C THR A 222 -12.14 -16.48 14.53
N PRO A 223 -11.16 -17.33 14.14
CA PRO A 223 -9.94 -16.84 13.48
C PRO A 223 -10.24 -16.21 12.11
N SER A 224 -9.43 -15.24 11.71
CA SER A 224 -9.50 -14.63 10.37
C SER A 224 -9.13 -15.63 9.28
N LEU A 225 -9.67 -15.43 8.08
CA LEU A 225 -9.25 -16.17 6.88
C LEU A 225 -7.95 -15.58 6.36
N VAL A 226 -6.92 -16.41 6.23
CA VAL A 226 -5.59 -15.99 5.78
C VAL A 226 -5.31 -16.57 4.41
N HIS A 227 -4.93 -15.71 3.47
CA HIS A 227 -4.44 -16.12 2.14
C HIS A 227 -3.06 -15.55 1.91
N ALA A 228 -2.28 -16.22 1.06
CA ALA A 228 -0.92 -15.79 0.75
C ALA A 228 -0.57 -16.05 -0.72
N GLN A 229 0.37 -15.25 -1.20
CA GLN A 229 1.04 -15.46 -2.48
C GLN A 229 2.47 -14.93 -2.39
N TYR A 230 3.41 -15.65 -2.97
CA TYR A 230 4.76 -15.14 -3.17
C TYR A 230 4.91 -14.50 -4.55
N VAL A 231 5.81 -13.53 -4.63
CA VAL A 231 6.26 -12.93 -5.89
C VAL A 231 7.79 -12.95 -5.93
N ALA A 232 8.34 -13.16 -7.12
CA ALA A 232 9.79 -13.09 -7.31
C ALA A 232 10.28 -11.67 -7.05
N THR A 233 11.42 -11.54 -6.39
CA THR A 233 12.06 -10.23 -6.21
C THR A 233 12.62 -9.75 -7.54
N ILE A 234 12.60 -8.43 -7.73
CA ILE A 234 13.20 -7.77 -8.89
C ILE A 234 14.40 -6.98 -8.38
N PRO A 235 15.61 -7.18 -8.93
CA PRO A 235 16.79 -6.47 -8.48
C PRO A 235 16.63 -4.96 -8.60
N GLY A 236 16.88 -4.25 -7.49
CA GLY A 236 16.83 -2.80 -7.42
C GLY A 236 15.87 -2.29 -6.34
N TYR A 237 15.91 -0.98 -6.13
CA TYR A 237 15.00 -0.28 -5.23
C TYR A 237 14.04 0.56 -6.05
N PHE A 238 12.75 0.31 -5.88
CA PHE A 238 11.65 1.01 -6.57
C PHE A 238 10.88 1.82 -5.53
N SER A 239 10.63 3.10 -5.82
CA SER A 239 9.77 3.94 -4.99
C SER A 239 8.35 3.98 -5.54
N GLY A 240 7.37 4.18 -4.68
CA GLY A 240 5.95 4.29 -5.08
C GLY A 240 5.23 2.96 -5.27
N VAL A 241 5.88 1.83 -4.97
CA VAL A 241 5.29 0.49 -5.13
C VAL A 241 4.09 0.30 -4.22
N GLY A 242 4.22 0.67 -2.93
CA GLY A 242 3.12 0.65 -1.97
C GLY A 242 1.96 1.53 -2.41
N ASP A 243 2.25 2.77 -2.83
CA ASP A 243 1.22 3.71 -3.30
C ASP A 243 0.42 3.15 -4.50
N LEU A 244 1.12 2.57 -5.49
CA LEU A 244 0.50 1.90 -6.64
C LEU A 244 -0.34 0.69 -6.21
N PHE A 245 0.21 -0.16 -5.34
CA PHE A 245 -0.47 -1.35 -4.85
C PHE A 245 -1.74 -0.99 -4.09
N SER A 246 -1.67 -0.03 -3.16
CA SER A 246 -2.79 0.47 -2.36
C SER A 246 -3.89 1.05 -3.27
N ALA A 247 -3.52 1.84 -4.28
CA ALA A 247 -4.49 2.37 -5.25
C ALA A 247 -5.19 1.27 -6.05
N LEU A 248 -4.44 0.30 -6.57
CA LEU A 248 -5.00 -0.84 -7.30
C LEU A 248 -5.87 -1.72 -6.40
N LEU A 249 -5.45 -1.97 -5.17
CA LEU A 249 -6.22 -2.73 -4.20
C LEU A 249 -7.56 -2.04 -3.91
N LEU A 250 -7.54 -0.75 -3.59
CA LEU A 250 -8.77 0.02 -3.36
C LEU A 250 -9.70 -0.04 -4.57
N ALA A 251 -9.14 0.02 -5.79
CA ALA A 251 -9.91 -0.02 -7.03
C ALA A 251 -10.58 -1.36 -7.30
N HIS A 252 -9.97 -2.48 -6.87
CA HIS A 252 -10.49 -3.83 -7.09
C HIS A 252 -11.27 -4.40 -5.90
N PHE A 253 -11.30 -3.69 -4.76
CA PHE A 253 -12.01 -4.10 -3.56
C PHE A 253 -13.47 -3.65 -3.61
N HIS A 254 -14.38 -4.60 -3.83
CA HIS A 254 -15.83 -4.36 -3.87
C HIS A 254 -16.51 -5.14 -2.74
N PRO A 255 -16.68 -4.56 -1.54
CA PRO A 255 -17.20 -5.28 -0.37
C PRO A 255 -18.64 -5.79 -0.55
N HIS A 256 -19.37 -5.26 -1.52
CA HIS A 256 -20.76 -5.65 -1.82
C HIS A 256 -20.87 -6.70 -2.92
N GLU A 257 -19.76 -7.11 -3.55
CA GLU A 257 -19.72 -8.16 -4.55
C GLU A 257 -19.10 -9.42 -3.93
N PRO A 258 -19.77 -10.59 -3.99
CA PRO A 258 -19.17 -11.82 -3.49
C PRO A 258 -17.94 -12.19 -4.34
N PRO A 259 -16.91 -12.82 -3.72
CA PRO A 259 -15.74 -13.27 -4.45
C PRO A 259 -16.14 -14.28 -5.53
N LYS A 260 -15.53 -14.17 -6.71
CA LYS A 260 -15.83 -15.00 -7.88
C LYS A 260 -15.13 -16.36 -7.81
N SER A 261 -13.99 -16.41 -7.13
CA SER A 261 -13.20 -17.64 -7.00
C SER A 261 -13.60 -18.43 -5.75
N PRO A 262 -13.81 -19.77 -5.84
CA PRO A 262 -14.08 -20.60 -4.67
C PRO A 262 -12.95 -20.49 -3.64
N GLY A 263 -13.31 -20.32 -2.36
CA GLY A 263 -12.36 -20.19 -1.26
C GLY A 263 -11.62 -18.85 -1.18
N ALA A 264 -11.90 -17.90 -2.06
CA ALA A 264 -11.38 -16.53 -1.95
C ALA A 264 -12.25 -15.67 -1.03
N THR A 265 -11.66 -14.59 -0.50
CA THR A 265 -12.38 -13.48 0.11
C THR A 265 -12.40 -12.31 -0.87
N VAL A 266 -13.25 -11.30 -0.63
CA VAL A 266 -13.22 -10.05 -1.40
C VAL A 266 -11.81 -9.44 -1.37
N LEU A 267 -11.16 -9.47 -0.21
CA LEU A 267 -9.80 -8.98 -0.03
C LEU A 267 -8.79 -9.77 -0.86
N SER A 268 -8.79 -11.10 -0.77
CA SER A 268 -7.78 -11.91 -1.46
C SER A 268 -7.93 -11.87 -2.99
N GLU A 269 -9.15 -11.73 -3.51
CA GLU A 269 -9.36 -11.50 -4.95
C GLU A 269 -8.86 -10.12 -5.40
N ALA A 270 -9.17 -9.06 -4.63
CA ALA A 270 -8.71 -7.71 -4.91
C ALA A 270 -7.18 -7.61 -4.85
N VAL A 271 -6.56 -8.22 -3.83
CA VAL A 271 -5.11 -8.29 -3.68
C VAL A 271 -4.47 -9.09 -4.80
N SER A 272 -5.07 -10.19 -5.27
CA SER A 272 -4.54 -10.96 -6.41
C SER A 272 -4.42 -10.11 -7.68
N LYS A 273 -5.45 -9.29 -7.95
CA LYS A 273 -5.46 -8.35 -9.09
C LYS A 273 -4.46 -7.21 -8.90
N ALA A 274 -4.38 -6.62 -7.70
CA ALA A 274 -3.45 -5.55 -7.39
C ALA A 274 -1.99 -6.03 -7.47
N LEU A 275 -1.70 -7.22 -6.93
CA LEU A 275 -0.37 -7.80 -6.87
C LEU A 275 0.15 -8.15 -8.26
N VAL A 276 -0.65 -8.78 -9.13
CA VAL A 276 -0.21 -9.10 -10.49
C VAL A 276 0.09 -7.82 -11.27
N LYS A 277 -0.80 -6.82 -11.20
CA LYS A 277 -0.62 -5.54 -11.90
C LYS A 277 0.60 -4.79 -11.41
N THR A 278 0.82 -4.76 -10.11
CA THR A 278 2.00 -4.15 -9.49
C THR A 278 3.27 -4.88 -9.95
N HIS A 279 3.29 -6.21 -9.88
CA HIS A 279 4.46 -6.99 -10.28
C HIS A 279 4.79 -6.82 -11.78
N THR A 280 3.79 -6.89 -12.66
CA THR A 280 3.99 -6.66 -14.11
C THR A 280 4.45 -5.23 -14.41
N MET A 281 3.96 -4.23 -13.66
CA MET A 281 4.45 -2.85 -13.78
C MET A 281 5.93 -2.74 -13.37
N LEU A 282 6.34 -3.44 -12.32
CA LEU A 282 7.74 -3.46 -11.90
C LEU A 282 8.64 -4.20 -12.90
N GLN A 283 8.17 -5.30 -13.50
CA GLN A 283 8.88 -5.99 -14.58
C GLN A 283 9.08 -5.07 -15.79
N LEU A 284 8.02 -4.39 -16.25
CA LEU A 284 8.11 -3.39 -17.31
C LEU A 284 9.10 -2.27 -16.96
N THR A 285 9.05 -1.79 -15.71
CA THR A 285 9.97 -0.74 -15.23
C THR A 285 11.42 -1.24 -15.27
N HIS A 286 11.69 -2.45 -14.79
CA HIS A 286 13.01 -3.06 -14.80
C HIS A 286 13.55 -3.32 -16.21
N GLU A 287 12.72 -3.82 -17.13
CA GLU A 287 13.08 -4.03 -18.53
C GLU A 287 13.38 -2.73 -19.28
N ARG A 288 12.72 -1.63 -18.90
CA ARG A 288 13.02 -0.31 -19.44
C ARG A 288 14.32 0.22 -18.86
N ALA A 289 14.51 0.08 -17.55
CA ALA A 289 15.73 0.48 -16.86
C ALA A 289 16.96 -0.22 -17.46
N SER A 290 16.86 -1.51 -17.80
CA SER A 290 17.96 -2.29 -18.38
C SER A 290 18.39 -1.83 -19.77
N LYS A 291 17.54 -1.06 -20.48
CA LYS A 291 17.82 -0.48 -21.80
C LYS A 291 18.40 0.94 -21.73
N LEU A 292 18.54 1.52 -20.54
CA LEU A 292 19.12 2.85 -20.36
C LEU A 292 20.64 2.86 -20.57
N PRO A 293 21.25 4.03 -20.79
CA PRO A 293 22.71 4.20 -20.78
C PRO A 293 23.36 3.59 -19.52
N GLU A 294 24.59 3.09 -19.65
CA GLU A 294 25.28 2.37 -18.57
C GLU A 294 25.44 3.19 -17.28
N ASP A 295 25.64 4.51 -17.42
CA ASP A 295 25.77 5.45 -16.31
C ASP A 295 24.48 5.66 -15.51
N GLU A 296 23.33 5.21 -16.04
CA GLU A 296 22.02 5.18 -15.35
C GLU A 296 21.67 3.79 -14.80
N ARG A 297 22.45 2.75 -15.13
CA ARG A 297 22.20 1.35 -14.75
C ARG A 297 23.08 0.83 -13.61
N HIS A 298 23.95 1.68 -13.06
CA HIS A 298 24.83 1.27 -11.98
C HIS A 298 24.08 0.64 -10.79
N PRO A 299 24.67 -0.34 -10.09
CA PRO A 299 24.10 -0.88 -8.85
C PRO A 299 24.09 0.18 -7.73
N SER A 300 23.32 -0.10 -6.68
CA SER A 300 23.36 0.70 -5.45
C SER A 300 24.72 0.52 -4.77
N ASP A 301 25.36 1.63 -4.38
CA ASP A 301 26.66 1.62 -3.69
C ASP A 301 26.78 2.93 -2.91
N ASP A 302 26.67 2.85 -1.58
CA ASP A 302 26.58 4.03 -0.71
C ASP A 302 27.87 4.85 -0.70
N GLU A 303 29.04 4.21 -0.85
CA GLU A 303 30.34 4.89 -0.87
C GLU A 303 30.49 5.69 -2.16
N LEU A 304 30.23 5.06 -3.31
CA LEU A 304 30.28 5.72 -4.61
C LEU A 304 29.17 6.77 -4.78
N ASP A 305 27.98 6.54 -4.21
CA ASP A 305 26.89 7.52 -4.23
C ASP A 305 27.16 8.72 -3.32
N GLY A 306 27.92 8.54 -2.25
CA GLY A 306 28.43 9.63 -1.42
C GLY A 306 29.48 10.48 -2.15
N ALA A 307 30.36 9.82 -2.91
CA ALA A 307 31.41 10.48 -3.69
C ALA A 307 30.88 11.21 -4.95
N ASP A 308 29.90 10.63 -5.65
CA ASP A 308 29.16 11.28 -6.75
C ASP A 308 27.64 11.23 -6.50
N PRO A 309 27.07 12.27 -5.87
CA PRO A 309 25.63 12.36 -5.63
C PRO A 309 24.76 12.35 -6.91
N LEU A 310 25.33 12.65 -8.08
CA LEU A 310 24.61 12.56 -9.35
C LEU A 310 24.49 11.12 -9.86
N ARG A 311 25.38 10.21 -9.45
CA ARG A 311 25.28 8.77 -9.74
C ARG A 311 23.97 8.19 -9.20
N LYS A 312 23.65 8.48 -7.94
CA LYS A 312 22.37 8.12 -7.32
C LYS A 312 21.19 8.73 -8.08
N THR A 313 21.29 10.00 -8.47
CA THR A 313 20.24 10.70 -9.22
C THR A 313 19.95 10.04 -10.58
N ARG A 314 20.99 9.77 -11.36
CA ARG A 314 20.90 9.08 -12.67
C ARG A 314 20.28 7.71 -12.54
N ARG A 315 20.73 6.92 -11.56
CA ARG A 315 20.17 5.59 -11.27
C ARG A 315 18.71 5.63 -10.84
N MET A 316 18.32 6.56 -9.97
CA MET A 316 16.94 6.66 -9.48
C MET A 316 15.97 7.04 -10.60
N ARG A 317 16.37 7.91 -11.52
CA ARG A 317 15.58 8.25 -12.71
C ARG A 317 15.20 7.02 -13.53
N GLY A 318 16.13 6.09 -13.69
CA GLY A 318 15.87 4.84 -14.41
C GLY A 318 14.95 3.85 -13.70
N ARG A 319 14.68 4.06 -12.39
CA ARG A 319 13.87 3.17 -11.54
C ARG A 319 12.49 3.74 -11.21
N GLU A 320 12.14 4.89 -11.76
CA GLU A 320 10.79 5.44 -11.67
C GLU A 320 9.78 4.51 -12.33
N LEU A 321 8.64 4.29 -11.68
CA LEU A 321 7.59 3.41 -12.20
C LEU A 321 7.19 3.83 -13.62
N ALA A 322 7.14 2.87 -14.54
CA ALA A 322 6.74 3.07 -15.93
C ALA A 322 5.20 3.23 -16.08
N LEU A 323 4.60 4.03 -15.19
CA LEU A 323 3.16 4.06 -14.91
C LEU A 323 2.33 4.39 -16.16
N ILE A 324 2.76 5.39 -16.93
CA ILE A 324 2.09 5.82 -18.16
C ILE A 324 2.25 4.77 -19.26
N GLN A 325 3.45 4.21 -19.40
CA GLN A 325 3.74 3.20 -20.42
C GLN A 325 3.04 1.87 -20.12
N GLY A 326 2.80 1.58 -18.85
CA GLY A 326 2.06 0.41 -18.37
C GLY A 326 0.56 0.65 -18.15
N GLN A 327 -0.05 1.68 -18.76
CA GLN A 327 -1.48 1.96 -18.59
C GLN A 327 -2.39 0.78 -18.97
N ASP A 328 -1.96 -0.05 -19.93
CA ASP A 328 -2.71 -1.24 -20.35
C ASP A 328 -2.67 -2.34 -19.28
N ILE A 329 -1.54 -2.49 -18.58
CA ILE A 329 -1.42 -3.35 -17.39
C ILE A 329 -2.43 -2.91 -16.33
N ILE A 330 -2.51 -1.59 -16.07
CA ILE A 330 -3.47 -1.03 -15.11
C ILE A 330 -4.90 -1.37 -15.51
N ARG A 331 -5.27 -1.21 -16.78
CA ARG A 331 -6.60 -1.55 -17.30
C ARG A 331 -6.87 -3.05 -17.37
N GLY A 332 -5.82 -3.87 -17.26
CA GLY A 332 -5.91 -5.33 -17.30
C GLY A 332 -5.80 -5.93 -18.70
N SER A 333 -5.40 -5.14 -19.69
CA SER A 333 -5.17 -5.61 -21.06
C SER A 333 -3.88 -6.42 -21.14
N GLY A 334 -3.95 -7.64 -21.67
CA GLY A 334 -2.78 -8.50 -21.88
C GLY A 334 -2.19 -9.12 -20.60
N LEU A 335 -2.93 -9.15 -19.49
CA LEU A 335 -2.57 -9.92 -18.31
C LEU A 335 -3.15 -11.33 -18.42
N ASP A 336 -2.31 -12.28 -18.78
CA ASP A 336 -2.67 -13.70 -18.77
C ASP A 336 -2.70 -14.23 -17.34
N ASP A 337 -3.87 -14.72 -16.93
CA ASP A 337 -4.19 -15.46 -15.72
C ASP A 337 -3.63 -14.88 -14.39
N THR A 338 -4.48 -14.14 -13.67
CA THR A 338 -4.16 -13.66 -12.31
C THR A 338 -3.87 -14.86 -11.41
N ARG A 339 -2.61 -15.07 -11.01
CA ARG A 339 -2.30 -16.05 -9.98
C ARG A 339 -3.04 -15.64 -8.69
N PRO A 340 -3.97 -16.47 -8.18
CA PRO A 340 -4.76 -16.10 -7.03
C PRO A 340 -4.00 -16.40 -5.74
N LEU A 341 -4.15 -15.51 -4.76
CA LEU A 341 -3.78 -15.79 -3.37
C LEU A 341 -4.49 -17.08 -2.92
N LYS A 342 -3.73 -17.99 -2.32
CA LYS A 342 -4.25 -19.28 -1.85
C LYS A 342 -4.46 -19.23 -0.35
N GLU A 343 -5.53 -19.88 0.11
CA GLU A 343 -5.83 -19.98 1.53
C GLU A 343 -4.74 -20.76 2.26
N TRP A 344 -4.27 -20.22 3.37
CA TRP A 344 -3.36 -20.87 4.30
C TRP A 344 -4.19 -21.53 5.41
N ILE A 345 -4.80 -22.68 5.09
CA ILE A 345 -5.76 -23.39 5.95
C ILE A 345 -5.19 -23.68 7.35
N THR A 346 -3.92 -24.09 7.42
CA THR A 346 -3.24 -24.42 8.69
C THR A 346 -2.70 -23.19 9.42
N PHE A 347 -2.99 -21.97 8.95
CA PHE A 347 -2.40 -20.76 9.52
C PHE A 347 -2.73 -20.60 11.00
N TRP A 348 -3.93 -20.96 11.46
CA TRP A 348 -4.30 -20.87 12.88
C TRP A 348 -4.20 -22.19 13.65
N SER A 349 -3.88 -23.29 12.96
CA SER A 349 -3.72 -24.61 13.58
C SER A 349 -2.42 -24.68 14.39
N GLN A 350 -2.51 -25.16 15.63
CA GLN A 350 -1.33 -25.52 16.43
C GLN A 350 -0.86 -26.93 16.11
#